data_AF-A0A9W9D627-F1
#
_entry.id   AF-A0A9W9D627-F1
#
_cell.length_a   1.000
_cell.length_b   1.000
_cell.length_c   1.000
_cell.angle_alpha   90.00
_cell.angle_beta   90.00
_cell.angle_gamma   90.00
#
_symmetry.space_group_name_H-M   'P 1'
#
loop_
_entity.id
_entity.type
_entity.pdbx_description
1 polymer ?
#
loop_
_entity_poly.entity_id
_entity_poly.type
_entity_poly.pdbx_seq_one_letter_code
_entity_poly.pdbx_strand_id
1 'polypeptide(L)'
;MHSYVLSSYEDTKLIPELMQSHDMVSLVFLDSSELLYLNRTTDPWFSATTPADNSTEDTGYFADQDSGVLGCAMRRLMCNPLLPDETGCVNLFANNETIIESLKKAWPDSQDQHVIYPLMVAQAESGIAGAPETWYSIPGVPTLLSRNTLMDSVQFAHLPNDRWKDEREHLYKASLARIRSSKYYSLSAWAAFFMLLLGAIIMLLALFVEGLFELFLRAAGLQSNTRLTYGHAEWRTGSTLQLQRLAHESAGLGTWKRTDESIPVTEYGDSLGILDTSRPGHARLVRADTEMSRMHGNGEIPDAKTGVKYLRLSSNEQI
;
A
#
# COMPACT_ATOMS: atom_id res chain seq x y z
N MET A 1 -0.53 30.84 -10.51
CA MET A 1 0.25 30.16 -9.46
C MET A 1 1.23 31.17 -8.87
N HIS A 2 0.79 31.97 -7.92
CA HIS A 2 1.67 32.90 -7.19
C HIS A 2 2.26 32.12 -6.01
N SER A 3 3.54 31.78 -6.09
CA SER A 3 4.27 31.18 -4.97
C SER A 3 4.62 32.26 -3.97
N TYR A 4 3.94 32.29 -2.83
CA TYR A 4 4.36 33.10 -1.69
C TYR A 4 5.61 32.46 -1.07
N VAL A 5 6.76 33.08 -1.28
CA VAL A 5 7.98 32.73 -0.55
C VAL A 5 7.85 33.37 0.82
N LEU A 6 7.76 32.56 1.88
CA LEU A 6 8.01 33.03 3.23
C LEU A 6 9.46 33.53 3.26
N SER A 7 9.65 34.84 3.05
CA SER A 7 10.94 35.50 3.31
C SER A 7 11.22 35.32 4.79
N SER A 8 12.34 34.69 5.12
CA SER A 8 13.01 34.63 6.43
C SER A 8 12.14 34.82 7.68
N TYR A 9 12.20 33.87 8.63
CA TYR A 9 11.59 33.98 9.97
C TYR A 9 11.84 35.34 10.66
N GLU A 10 12.94 36.04 10.33
CA GLU A 10 13.29 37.34 10.90
C GLU A 10 12.41 38.53 10.44
N ASP A 11 11.75 38.45 9.29
CA ASP A 11 10.91 39.55 8.76
C ASP A 11 9.41 39.37 9.06
N THR A 12 9.02 38.26 9.70
CA THR A 12 7.62 37.95 9.99
C THR A 12 7.15 38.71 11.24
N LYS A 13 6.42 39.82 11.04
CA LYS A 13 5.84 40.59 12.15
C LYS A 13 4.53 39.94 12.63
N LEU A 14 4.61 39.15 13.70
CA LEU A 14 3.44 38.59 14.39
C LEU A 14 2.67 39.68 15.16
N ILE A 15 1.36 39.45 15.34
CA ILE A 15 0.55 40.29 16.23
C ILE A 15 0.99 40.08 17.70
N PRO A 16 0.88 41.10 18.57
CA PRO A 16 1.35 41.02 19.95
C PRO A 16 0.78 39.83 20.74
N GLU A 17 -0.46 39.45 20.46
CA GLU A 17 -1.15 38.32 21.08
C GLU A 17 -0.45 36.97 20.83
N LEU A 18 0.26 36.85 19.70
CA LEU A 18 1.05 35.67 19.33
C LEU A 18 2.51 35.76 19.79
N MET A 19 2.98 36.91 20.28
CA MET A 19 4.38 37.15 20.69
C MET A 19 4.62 36.85 22.18
N GLN A 20 4.09 35.74 22.70
CA GLN A 20 4.32 35.34 24.10
C GLN A 20 5.63 34.53 24.23
N SER A 21 6.43 34.84 25.25
CA SER A 21 7.85 34.46 25.35
C SER A 21 8.16 32.96 25.54
N HIS A 22 7.15 32.10 25.64
CA HIS A 22 7.33 30.67 25.96
C HIS A 22 6.32 29.75 25.27
N ASP A 23 5.77 30.21 24.14
CA ASP A 23 4.69 29.51 23.42
C ASP A 23 5.12 29.15 22.01
N MET A 24 4.79 27.93 21.58
CA MET A 24 4.91 27.55 20.19
C MET A 24 3.81 28.27 19.41
N VAL A 25 4.19 28.95 18.32
CA VAL A 25 3.25 29.60 17.41
C VAL A 25 3.05 28.71 16.19
N SER A 26 1.82 28.29 15.97
CA SER A 26 1.39 27.52 14.80
C SER A 26 0.55 28.41 13.89
N LEU A 27 0.88 28.44 12.60
CA LEU A 27 0.16 29.18 11.57
C LEU A 27 -0.49 28.19 10.60
N VAL A 28 -1.79 28.34 10.40
CA VAL A 28 -2.57 27.51 9.46
C VAL A 28 -3.02 28.39 8.32
N PHE A 29 -2.62 28.04 7.11
CA PHE A 29 -2.99 28.73 5.87
C PHE A 29 -4.15 27.99 5.21
N LEU A 30 -5.22 28.72 4.93
CA LEU A 30 -6.36 28.26 4.14
C LEU A 30 -6.29 28.93 2.78
N ASP A 31 -5.98 28.15 1.74
CA ASP A 31 -6.08 28.61 0.36
C ASP A 31 -7.53 28.45 -0.12
N SER A 32 -8.14 29.57 -0.46
CA SER A 32 -9.51 29.64 -0.98
C SER A 32 -9.59 30.36 -2.33
N SER A 33 -8.45 30.51 -3.02
CA SER A 33 -8.33 31.26 -4.29
C SER A 33 -9.21 30.73 -5.41
N GLU A 34 -9.47 29.42 -5.45
CA GLU A 34 -10.27 28.77 -6.49
C GLU A 34 -11.68 28.37 -6.01
N LEU A 35 -12.13 28.86 -4.84
CA LEU A 35 -13.41 28.46 -4.26
C LEU A 35 -14.52 29.48 -4.55
N LEU A 36 -15.65 28.97 -5.06
CA LEU A 36 -16.90 29.73 -5.22
C LEU A 36 -17.87 29.39 -4.09
N TYR A 37 -18.30 30.38 -3.32
CA TYR A 37 -19.24 30.24 -2.22
C TYR A 37 -20.65 30.57 -2.70
N LEU A 38 -21.62 29.66 -2.58
CA LEU A 38 -23.00 29.98 -2.99
C LEU A 38 -23.66 31.05 -2.11
N ASN A 39 -23.19 31.19 -0.87
CA ASN A 39 -23.72 32.15 0.08
C ASN A 39 -22.61 33.04 0.61
N ARG A 40 -22.94 34.31 0.83
CA ARG A 40 -22.06 35.27 1.50
C ARG A 40 -21.72 34.79 2.90
N THR A 41 -20.45 34.88 3.28
CA THR A 41 -20.01 34.65 4.66
C THR A 41 -19.07 35.76 5.11
N THR A 42 -19.23 36.19 6.37
CA THR A 42 -18.33 37.17 7.01
C THR A 42 -17.49 36.53 8.10
N ASP A 43 -17.27 35.21 8.01
CA ASP A 43 -16.34 34.51 8.88
C ASP A 43 -14.92 35.06 8.65
N PRO A 44 -14.16 35.41 9.71
CA PRO A 44 -12.82 36.00 9.56
C PRO A 44 -11.81 35.10 8.81
N TRP A 45 -11.99 33.78 8.82
CA TRP A 45 -11.08 32.84 8.18
C TRP A 45 -11.56 32.40 6.79
N PHE A 46 -12.88 32.27 6.59
CA PHE A 46 -13.50 31.88 5.32
C PHE A 46 -14.14 33.05 4.54
N SER A 47 -13.76 34.30 4.84
CA SER A 47 -14.44 35.51 4.35
C SER A 47 -14.63 35.48 2.83
N ALA A 48 -15.90 35.54 2.41
CA ALA A 48 -16.30 35.59 1.01
C ALA A 48 -17.49 36.53 0.87
N THR A 49 -17.17 37.79 0.56
CA THR A 49 -18.16 38.87 0.39
C THR A 49 -18.11 39.50 -0.99
N THR A 50 -17.06 39.22 -1.75
CA THR A 50 -16.86 39.69 -3.12
C THR A 50 -17.72 38.87 -4.10
N PRO A 51 -18.71 39.47 -4.79
CA PRO A 51 -19.56 38.74 -5.74
C PRO A 51 -18.76 38.31 -6.98
N ALA A 52 -19.06 37.13 -7.51
CA ALA A 52 -18.42 36.57 -8.69
C ALA A 52 -18.82 37.27 -10.00
N ASP A 53 -20.02 37.85 -10.06
CA ASP A 53 -20.49 38.67 -11.17
C ASP A 53 -21.25 39.91 -10.65
N ASN A 54 -21.27 40.97 -11.46
CA ASN A 54 -21.95 42.22 -11.13
C ASN A 54 -23.44 42.22 -11.57
N SER A 55 -23.92 41.16 -12.21
CA SER A 55 -25.31 40.99 -12.63
C SER A 55 -26.16 40.39 -11.51
N THR A 56 -27.39 40.90 -11.36
CA THR A 56 -28.31 40.69 -10.24
C THR A 56 -28.98 39.29 -10.16
N GLU A 57 -28.34 38.21 -10.60
CA GLU A 57 -28.85 36.85 -10.46
C GLU A 57 -27.77 35.88 -9.95
N ASP A 58 -27.91 35.44 -8.69
CA ASP A 58 -27.34 34.22 -8.07
C ASP A 58 -25.91 33.80 -8.49
N THR A 59 -25.02 34.76 -8.71
CA THR A 59 -23.60 34.48 -8.86
C THR A 59 -22.97 34.42 -7.48
N GLY A 60 -22.37 33.29 -7.13
CA GLY A 60 -21.74 33.08 -5.83
C GLY A 60 -20.66 34.12 -5.48
N TYR A 61 -19.99 33.93 -4.36
CA TYR A 61 -19.00 34.84 -3.81
C TYR A 61 -17.61 34.20 -3.93
N PHE A 62 -16.61 34.98 -4.31
CA PHE A 62 -15.22 34.58 -4.17
C PHE A 62 -14.70 34.96 -2.80
N ALA A 63 -13.66 34.25 -2.36
CA ALA A 63 -12.95 34.61 -1.14
C ALA A 63 -12.38 36.03 -1.24
N ASP A 64 -12.46 36.79 -0.14
CA ASP A 64 -11.96 38.16 -0.10
C ASP A 64 -10.43 38.23 -0.08
N GLN A 65 -9.78 37.12 0.30
CA GLN A 65 -8.34 36.95 0.30
C GLN A 65 -7.99 35.57 -0.27
N ASP A 66 -6.89 35.49 -1.03
CA ASP A 66 -6.41 34.23 -1.60
C ASP A 66 -6.02 33.23 -0.51
N SER A 67 -5.54 33.70 0.64
CA SER A 67 -5.09 32.85 1.73
C SER A 67 -5.45 33.44 3.10
N GLY A 68 -6.38 32.80 3.79
CA GLY A 68 -6.73 33.11 5.17
C GLY A 68 -5.74 32.48 6.15
N VAL A 69 -5.19 33.27 7.07
CA VAL A 69 -4.19 32.79 8.05
C VAL A 69 -4.78 32.75 9.45
N LEU A 70 -4.70 31.59 10.08
CA LEU A 70 -5.11 31.38 11.46
C LEU A 70 -3.91 31.04 12.32
N GLY A 71 -3.56 31.96 13.23
CA GLY A 71 -2.46 31.79 14.17
C GLY A 71 -2.93 31.26 15.52
N CYS A 72 -2.15 30.38 16.13
CA CYS A 72 -2.36 29.87 17.48
C CYS A 72 -1.05 29.86 18.26
N ALA A 73 -0.98 30.64 19.34
CA ALA A 73 0.02 30.47 20.37
C ALA A 73 -0.44 29.38 21.33
N MET A 74 0.45 28.44 21.67
CA MET A 74 0.14 27.37 22.59
C MET A 74 1.33 27.01 23.48
N ARG A 75 1.01 26.52 24.68
CA ARG A 75 1.98 25.96 25.61
C ARG A 75 1.60 24.53 25.94
N ARG A 76 2.61 23.67 26.07
CA ARG A 76 2.42 22.30 26.53
C ARG A 76 3.24 22.08 27.79
N LEU A 77 2.55 21.75 28.87
CA LEU A 77 3.14 21.48 30.17
C LEU A 77 2.95 20.01 30.53
N MET A 78 4.00 19.40 31.06
CA MET A 78 3.93 18.10 31.70
C MET A 78 4.22 18.28 33.17
N CYS A 79 3.23 17.95 34.01
CA CYS A 79 3.22 18.32 35.43
C CYS A 79 3.26 17.09 36.34
N ASN A 80 4.06 17.18 37.40
CA ASN A 80 4.06 16.24 38.51
C ASN A 80 2.85 16.54 39.42
N PRO A 81 1.88 15.61 39.57
CA PRO A 81 0.67 15.86 40.36
C PRO A 81 0.93 16.01 41.87
N LEU A 82 2.13 15.68 42.34
CA LEU A 82 2.52 15.79 43.75
C LEU A 82 3.10 17.17 44.10
N LEU A 83 3.40 18.00 43.11
CA LEU A 83 4.03 19.31 43.28
C LEU A 83 3.10 20.44 42.80
N PRO A 84 3.27 21.66 43.34
CA PRO A 84 2.57 22.85 42.83
C PRO A 84 2.94 23.15 41.37
N ASP A 85 2.01 23.76 40.62
CA ASP A 85 2.17 24.03 39.18
C ASP A 85 3.43 24.86 38.85
N GLU A 86 3.84 25.78 39.72
CA GLU A 86 5.02 26.64 39.51
C GLU A 86 6.37 25.90 39.57
N THR A 87 6.40 24.73 40.20
CA THR A 87 7.63 23.95 40.41
C THR A 87 7.57 22.56 39.83
N GLY A 88 6.36 22.01 39.67
CA GLY A 88 6.09 20.67 39.20
C GLY A 88 5.88 20.53 37.69
N CYS A 89 5.80 21.63 36.93
CA CYS A 89 5.51 21.59 35.50
C CYS A 89 6.74 21.89 34.63
N VAL A 90 6.89 21.12 33.56
CA VAL A 90 7.93 21.28 32.54
C VAL A 90 7.32 21.69 31.21
N ASN A 91 7.82 22.77 30.60
CA ASN A 91 7.39 23.20 29.27
C ASN A 91 8.09 22.39 28.19
N LEU A 92 7.31 21.64 27.40
CA LEU A 92 7.82 20.75 26.36
C LEU A 92 8.27 21.47 25.07
N PHE A 93 7.93 22.76 24.91
CA PHE A 93 8.39 23.59 23.81
C PHE A 93 9.60 24.46 24.16
N ALA A 94 10.12 24.33 25.38
CA ALA A 94 11.32 25.05 25.78
C ALA A 94 12.58 24.40 25.17
N ASN A 95 13.74 25.07 25.24
CA ASN A 95 14.98 24.49 24.73
C ASN A 95 15.44 23.31 25.63
N ASN A 96 16.30 22.43 25.10
CA ASN A 96 16.72 21.22 25.84
C ASN A 96 17.33 21.53 27.21
N GLU A 97 18.08 22.63 27.35
CA GLU A 97 18.69 23.03 28.63
C GLU A 97 17.63 23.35 29.69
N THR A 98 16.64 24.19 29.35
CA THR A 98 15.54 24.54 30.25
C THR A 98 14.63 23.36 30.56
N ILE A 99 14.44 22.42 29.62
CA ILE A 99 13.73 21.16 29.86
C ILE A 99 14.45 20.33 30.92
N ILE A 100 15.77 20.12 30.80
CA ILE A 100 16.55 19.31 31.74
C ILE A 100 16.55 19.96 33.14
N GLU A 101 16.70 21.28 33.21
CA GLU A 101 16.65 22.01 34.50
C GLU A 101 15.27 21.89 35.16
N SER A 102 14.20 22.14 34.39
CA SER A 102 12.83 22.05 34.89
C SER A 102 12.45 20.62 35.27
N LEU A 103 12.95 19.61 34.55
CA LEU A 103 12.75 18.20 34.87
C LEU A 103 13.35 17.84 36.23
N LYS A 104 14.58 18.28 36.51
CA LYS A 104 15.23 18.03 37.82
C LYS A 104 14.45 18.67 38.97
N LYS A 105 13.83 19.83 38.72
CA LYS A 105 12.98 20.53 39.70
C LYS A 105 11.65 19.80 39.92
N ALA A 106 11.01 19.34 38.85
CA ALA A 106 9.70 18.71 38.88
C ALA A 106 9.75 17.22 39.29
N TRP A 107 10.84 16.52 39.02
CA TRP A 107 11.10 15.13 39.43
C TRP A 107 12.50 15.00 40.04
N PRO A 108 12.66 15.26 41.35
CA PRO A 108 13.97 15.18 42.01
C PRO A 108 14.55 13.76 42.05
N ASP A 109 13.69 12.73 42.03
CA ASP A 109 14.13 11.33 42.05
C ASP A 109 14.68 10.88 40.69
N SER A 110 15.79 10.17 40.71
CA SER A 110 16.47 9.69 39.50
C SER A 110 15.70 8.56 38.82
N GLN A 111 14.99 7.72 39.58
CA GLN A 111 14.16 6.66 38.98
C GLN A 111 13.00 7.24 38.17
N ASP A 112 12.31 8.23 38.73
CA ASP A 112 11.23 8.93 38.04
C ASP A 112 11.73 9.61 36.76
N GLN A 113 12.90 10.28 36.82
CA GLN A 113 13.50 10.90 35.64
C GLN A 113 13.71 9.89 34.50
N HIS A 114 14.16 8.68 34.80
CA HIS A 114 14.38 7.63 33.79
C HIS A 114 13.07 7.14 33.13
N VAL A 115 11.93 7.30 33.78
CA VAL A 115 10.61 6.95 33.23
C VAL A 115 10.00 8.14 32.47
N ILE A 116 10.09 9.32 33.05
CA ILE A 116 9.41 10.53 32.61
C ILE A 116 10.14 11.19 31.44
N TYR A 117 11.47 11.25 31.47
CA TYR A 117 12.25 11.87 30.40
C TYR A 117 12.02 11.24 29.01
N PRO A 118 12.09 9.90 28.82
CA PRO A 118 11.82 9.32 27.50
C PRO A 118 10.36 9.52 27.07
N LEU A 119 9.40 9.61 28.00
CA LEU A 119 8.01 9.96 27.68
C LEU A 119 7.91 11.42 27.18
N MET A 120 8.58 12.35 27.86
CA MET A 120 8.64 13.76 27.43
C MET A 120 9.28 13.88 26.05
N VAL A 121 10.44 13.22 25.83
CA VAL A 121 11.14 13.22 24.55
C VAL A 121 10.27 12.57 23.47
N ALA A 122 9.62 11.44 23.74
CA ALA A 122 8.71 10.83 22.77
C ALA A 122 7.54 11.77 22.43
N GLN A 123 7.02 12.55 23.39
CA GLN A 123 5.98 13.55 23.16
C GLN A 123 6.48 14.83 22.47
N ALA A 124 7.76 15.17 22.62
CA ALA A 124 8.40 16.35 22.02
C ALA A 124 9.03 16.07 20.64
N GLU A 125 9.58 14.89 20.40
CA GLU A 125 10.06 14.42 19.08
C GLU A 125 8.91 13.97 18.19
N SER A 126 7.88 13.34 18.77
CA SER A 126 6.59 13.28 18.10
C SER A 126 5.91 14.64 18.08
N GLY A 127 6.52 15.72 18.58
CA GLY A 127 5.96 16.99 19.07
C GLY A 127 5.20 17.86 18.11
N ILE A 128 4.90 17.34 16.94
CA ILE A 128 3.74 17.79 16.18
C ILE A 128 2.44 17.19 16.79
N ALA A 129 2.48 16.00 17.40
CA ALA A 129 1.35 15.26 17.96
C ALA A 129 0.64 16.10 19.02
N GLY A 130 -0.56 16.59 18.70
CA GLY A 130 -1.34 17.47 19.57
C GLY A 130 -1.18 18.96 19.30
N ALA A 131 -0.16 19.37 18.55
CA ALA A 131 -0.11 20.72 18.00
C ALA A 131 -1.11 20.80 16.82
N PRO A 132 -1.71 21.95 16.53
CA PRO A 132 -2.61 22.12 15.39
C PRO A 132 -1.97 21.56 14.13
N GLU A 133 -0.74 21.90 13.79
CA GLU A 133 -0.13 21.48 12.53
C GLU A 133 0.07 19.95 12.36
N THR A 134 -0.14 19.11 13.38
CA THR A 134 -0.21 17.65 13.12
C THR A 134 -1.38 17.27 12.26
N TRP A 135 -2.45 18.06 12.27
CA TRP A 135 -3.71 17.67 11.69
C TRP A 135 -3.55 17.29 10.20
N TYR A 136 -2.62 17.91 9.46
CA TYR A 136 -2.27 17.57 8.08
C TYR A 136 -1.75 16.13 7.90
N SER A 137 -1.15 15.57 8.93
CA SER A 137 -0.51 14.25 8.92
C SER A 137 -1.41 13.13 9.47
N ILE A 138 -2.66 13.44 9.85
CA ILE A 138 -3.59 12.46 10.42
C ILE A 138 -4.34 11.77 9.26
N PRO A 139 -4.12 10.46 9.01
CA PRO A 139 -4.81 9.78 7.93
C PRO A 139 -6.32 9.69 8.17
N GLY A 140 -7.12 9.96 7.14
CA GLY A 140 -8.56 9.66 7.12
C GLY A 140 -9.47 10.63 7.88
N VAL A 141 -8.96 11.75 8.40
CA VAL A 141 -9.79 12.82 8.98
C VAL A 141 -10.00 13.91 7.93
N PRO A 142 -11.26 14.34 7.65
CA PRO A 142 -11.47 15.50 6.79
C PRO A 142 -10.74 16.70 7.38
N THR A 143 -9.96 17.38 6.54
CA THR A 143 -9.06 18.47 6.94
C THR A 143 -9.81 19.62 7.65
N LEU A 144 -11.06 19.87 7.26
CA LEU A 144 -11.96 20.87 7.79
C LEU A 144 -13.39 20.33 7.70
N LEU A 145 -14.27 20.70 8.63
CA LEU A 145 -15.70 20.37 8.60
C LEU A 145 -16.37 20.94 7.34
N SER A 146 -15.98 22.14 6.93
CA SER A 146 -16.49 22.84 5.75
C SER A 146 -16.15 22.11 4.45
N ARG A 147 -15.08 21.31 4.44
CA ARG A 147 -14.74 20.45 3.29
C ARG A 147 -15.80 19.39 3.00
N ASN A 148 -16.56 18.94 4.00
CA ASN A 148 -17.63 17.94 3.79
C ASN A 148 -18.83 18.52 3.02
N THR A 149 -18.89 19.84 2.86
CA THR A 149 -19.96 20.56 2.15
C THR A 149 -19.48 21.18 0.84
N LEU A 150 -18.27 20.80 0.43
CA LEU A 150 -17.61 21.26 -0.77
C LEU A 150 -17.74 20.17 -1.84
N MET A 151 -18.22 20.53 -3.03
CA MET A 151 -18.29 19.65 -4.18
C MET A 151 -17.64 20.35 -5.37
N ASP A 152 -16.67 19.66 -5.98
CA ASP A 152 -15.69 20.24 -6.91
C ASP A 152 -14.98 21.45 -6.29
N SER A 153 -15.24 22.66 -6.78
CA SER A 153 -14.70 23.92 -6.24
C SER A 153 -15.80 24.86 -5.72
N VAL A 154 -16.97 24.31 -5.42
CA VAL A 154 -18.14 25.09 -4.97
C VAL A 154 -18.48 24.72 -3.53
N GLN A 155 -18.53 25.73 -2.67
CA GLN A 155 -18.98 25.62 -1.29
C GLN A 155 -20.50 25.81 -1.25
N PHE A 156 -21.23 24.69 -1.12
CA PHE A 156 -22.70 24.66 -1.20
C PHE A 156 -23.37 25.10 0.10
N ALA A 157 -22.83 24.68 1.24
CA ALA A 157 -23.42 25.04 2.52
C ALA A 157 -23.11 26.49 2.89
N HIS A 158 -24.11 27.18 3.41
CA HIS A 158 -23.93 28.47 4.06
C HIS A 158 -23.02 28.31 5.29
N LEU A 159 -21.88 28.99 5.27
CA LEU A 159 -20.95 29.01 6.40
C LEU A 159 -21.32 30.16 7.35
N PRO A 160 -21.68 29.86 8.61
CA PRO A 160 -21.99 30.89 9.59
C PRO A 160 -20.73 31.71 9.94
N ASN A 161 -20.93 32.90 10.51
CA ASN A 161 -19.85 33.85 10.78
C ASN A 161 -18.85 33.40 11.87
N ASP A 162 -19.19 32.36 12.63
CA ASP A 162 -18.38 31.77 13.69
C ASP A 162 -17.88 30.36 13.35
N ARG A 163 -17.96 29.97 12.06
CA ARG A 163 -17.51 28.67 11.57
C ARG A 163 -16.07 28.36 11.94
N TRP A 164 -15.18 29.36 11.94
CA TRP A 164 -13.78 29.20 12.34
C TRP A 164 -13.62 28.61 13.74
N LYS A 165 -14.57 28.85 14.67
CA LYS A 165 -14.52 28.30 16.03
C LYS A 165 -14.78 26.79 16.03
N ASP A 166 -15.79 26.34 15.28
CA ASP A 166 -16.10 24.92 15.12
C ASP A 166 -14.94 24.18 14.47
N GLU A 167 -14.35 24.78 13.43
CA GLU A 167 -13.19 24.23 12.75
C GLU A 167 -12.01 24.12 13.71
N ARG A 168 -11.74 25.16 14.51
CA ARG A 168 -10.69 25.14 15.53
C ARG A 168 -10.93 24.07 16.58
N GLU A 169 -12.16 23.90 17.05
CA GLU A 169 -12.50 22.87 18.02
C GLU A 169 -12.32 21.47 17.42
N HIS A 170 -12.74 21.27 16.17
CA HIS A 170 -12.58 20.01 15.46
C HIS A 170 -11.10 19.64 15.29
N LEU A 171 -10.29 20.57 14.79
CA LEU A 171 -8.85 20.41 14.63
C LEU A 171 -8.18 20.09 15.96
N TYR A 172 -8.55 20.80 17.04
CA TYR A 172 -8.00 20.54 18.37
C TYR A 172 -8.36 19.14 18.90
N LYS A 173 -9.62 18.71 18.73
CA LYS A 173 -10.05 17.35 19.09
C LYS A 173 -9.29 16.27 18.32
N ALA A 174 -9.06 16.47 17.03
CA ALA A 174 -8.29 15.55 16.21
C ALA A 174 -6.82 15.46 16.68
N SER A 175 -6.19 16.61 16.94
CA SER A 175 -4.84 16.67 17.50
C SER A 175 -4.74 15.98 18.86
N LEU A 176 -5.72 16.15 19.77
CA LEU A 176 -5.77 15.43 21.05
C LEU A 176 -5.97 13.92 20.90
N ALA A 177 -6.82 13.48 19.96
CA ALA A 177 -7.01 12.07 19.67
C ALA A 177 -5.70 11.40 19.20
N ARG A 178 -4.86 12.15 18.46
CA ARG A 178 -3.53 11.69 18.03
C ARG A 178 -2.58 11.46 19.21
N ILE A 179 -2.62 12.30 20.25
CA ILE A 179 -1.80 12.12 21.47
C ILE A 179 -2.13 10.77 22.13
N ARG A 180 -3.41 10.40 22.19
CA ARG A 180 -3.84 9.11 22.77
C ARG A 180 -3.47 7.90 21.90
N SER A 181 -3.29 8.11 20.60
CA SER A 181 -3.29 7.08 19.56
C SER A 181 -2.08 7.24 18.64
N SER A 182 -0.86 7.10 19.20
CA SER A 182 0.37 7.32 18.44
C SER A 182 0.67 6.23 17.39
N LYS A 183 0.07 5.03 17.50
CA LYS A 183 0.41 3.88 16.62
C LYS A 183 -0.77 2.93 16.32
N TYR A 184 -1.86 3.42 15.74
CA TYR A 184 -2.85 2.52 15.14
C TYR A 184 -2.87 2.76 13.64
N TYR A 185 -2.21 1.87 12.90
CA TYR A 185 -2.64 1.60 11.54
C TYR A 185 -4.03 0.98 11.67
N SER A 186 -5.06 1.69 11.26
CA SER A 186 -6.42 1.15 11.15
C SER A 186 -6.51 0.18 9.98
N LEU A 187 -5.64 -0.83 9.95
CA LEU A 187 -5.81 -1.96 9.05
C LEU A 187 -6.94 -2.78 9.64
N SER A 188 -8.07 -2.90 8.92
CA SER A 188 -9.14 -3.78 9.34
C SER A 188 -8.58 -5.20 9.42
N ALA A 189 -8.37 -5.70 10.64
CA ALA A 189 -7.87 -7.06 10.87
C ALA A 189 -8.79 -8.09 10.20
N TRP A 190 -10.09 -7.79 10.15
CA TRP A 190 -11.08 -8.55 9.39
C TRP A 190 -10.81 -8.54 7.89
N ALA A 191 -10.54 -7.38 7.29
CA ALA A 191 -10.23 -7.31 5.87
C ALA A 191 -8.95 -8.11 5.52
N ALA A 192 -7.90 -7.99 6.33
CA ALA A 192 -6.67 -8.75 6.15
C ALA A 192 -6.93 -10.27 6.28
N PHE A 193 -7.70 -10.69 7.28
CA PHE A 193 -8.09 -12.08 7.46
C PHE A 193 -8.86 -12.63 6.25
N PHE A 194 -9.88 -11.91 5.77
CA PHE A 194 -10.67 -12.36 4.63
C PHE A 194 -9.86 -12.41 3.34
N MET A 195 -8.94 -11.47 3.12
CA MET A 195 -8.05 -11.48 1.94
C MET A 195 -7.10 -12.69 1.96
N LEU A 196 -6.47 -12.97 3.11
CA LEU A 196 -5.56 -14.11 3.24
C LEU A 196 -6.32 -15.45 3.15
N LEU A 197 -7.49 -15.54 3.77
CA LEU A 197 -8.33 -16.74 3.73
C LEU A 197 -8.84 -17.01 2.31
N LEU A 198 -9.37 -15.99 1.63
CA LEU A 198 -9.85 -16.13 0.25
C LEU A 198 -8.71 -16.50 -0.70
N GLY A 199 -7.55 -15.83 -0.57
CA GLY A 199 -6.35 -16.15 -1.34
C GLY A 199 -5.86 -17.58 -1.12
N ALA A 200 -5.79 -18.04 0.13
CA ALA A 200 -5.42 -19.41 0.46
C ALA A 200 -6.40 -20.44 -0.12
N ILE A 201 -7.70 -20.16 -0.06
CA ILE A 201 -8.73 -21.04 -0.66
C ILE A 201 -8.56 -21.11 -2.18
N ILE A 202 -8.36 -19.99 -2.87
CA ILE A 202 -8.14 -19.97 -4.33
C ILE A 202 -6.89 -20.77 -4.70
N MET A 203 -5.79 -20.60 -3.96
CA MET A 203 -4.54 -21.35 -4.21
C MET A 203 -4.71 -22.85 -3.96
N LEU A 204 -5.42 -23.24 -2.90
CA LEU A 204 -5.74 -24.65 -2.63
C LEU A 204 -6.65 -25.23 -3.72
N LEU A 205 -7.69 -24.50 -4.15
CA LEU A 205 -8.56 -24.94 -5.24
C LEU A 205 -7.77 -25.12 -6.55
N ALA A 206 -6.83 -24.22 -6.86
CA ALA A 206 -5.99 -24.34 -8.04
C ALA A 206 -5.07 -25.57 -7.99
N LEU A 207 -4.44 -25.85 -6.83
CA LEU A 207 -3.57 -27.02 -6.66
C LEU A 207 -4.30 -28.35 -6.75
N PHE A 208 -5.56 -28.40 -6.26
CA PHE A 208 -6.33 -29.63 -6.18
C PHE A 208 -7.43 -29.73 -7.24
N VAL A 209 -7.48 -28.84 -8.24
CA VAL A 209 -8.60 -28.78 -9.19
C VAL A 209 -8.82 -30.13 -9.90
N GLU A 210 -7.75 -30.80 -10.33
CA GLU A 210 -7.83 -32.10 -11.01
C GLU A 210 -8.34 -33.20 -10.07
N GLY A 211 -7.81 -33.25 -8.84
CA GLY A 211 -8.21 -34.24 -7.84
C GLY A 211 -9.65 -34.03 -7.34
N LEU A 212 -10.06 -32.78 -7.15
CA LEU A 212 -11.43 -32.42 -6.78
C LEU A 212 -12.42 -32.75 -7.89
N PHE A 213 -12.05 -32.53 -9.16
CA PHE A 213 -12.89 -32.87 -10.29
C PHE A 213 -13.07 -34.39 -10.42
N GLU A 214 -12.02 -35.18 -10.22
CA GLU A 214 -12.14 -36.65 -10.18
C GLU A 214 -13.01 -37.13 -9.01
N LEU A 215 -12.81 -36.57 -7.82
CA LEU A 215 -13.62 -36.91 -6.65
C LEU A 215 -15.10 -36.57 -6.89
N PHE A 216 -15.37 -35.40 -7.48
CA PHE A 216 -16.72 -34.97 -7.82
C PHE A 216 -17.41 -35.89 -8.82
N LEU A 217 -16.73 -36.26 -9.91
CA LEU A 217 -17.28 -37.19 -10.90
C LEU A 217 -17.57 -38.56 -10.29
N ARG A 218 -16.70 -39.06 -9.39
CA ARG A 218 -16.89 -40.33 -8.69
C ARG A 218 -18.03 -40.26 -7.68
N ALA A 219 -18.06 -39.23 -6.83
CA ALA A 219 -19.04 -39.07 -5.77
C ALA A 219 -20.46 -38.80 -6.31
N ALA A 220 -20.58 -38.06 -7.40
CA ALA A 220 -21.86 -37.74 -8.02
C ALA A 220 -22.35 -38.79 -9.02
N GLY A 221 -21.62 -39.90 -9.22
CA GLY A 221 -21.99 -40.96 -10.18
C GLY A 221 -22.05 -40.48 -11.64
N LEU A 222 -21.43 -39.33 -11.95
CA LEU A 222 -21.52 -38.65 -13.25
C LEU A 222 -20.47 -39.15 -14.26
N GLN A 223 -19.73 -40.21 -13.93
CA GLN A 223 -18.73 -40.82 -14.83
C GLN A 223 -19.34 -41.32 -16.15
N SER A 224 -20.64 -41.64 -16.17
CA SER A 224 -21.36 -42.06 -17.38
C SER A 224 -21.61 -40.92 -18.37
N ASN A 225 -21.44 -39.65 -17.95
CA ASN A 225 -21.65 -38.51 -18.83
C ASN A 225 -20.44 -38.28 -19.73
N THR A 226 -20.58 -38.70 -20.99
CA THR A 226 -19.53 -38.62 -22.02
C THR A 226 -18.99 -37.20 -22.23
N ARG A 227 -19.82 -36.15 -22.07
CA ARG A 227 -19.36 -34.76 -22.23
C ARG A 227 -18.38 -34.33 -21.14
N LEU A 228 -18.67 -34.67 -19.88
CA LEU A 228 -17.82 -34.29 -18.74
C LEU A 228 -16.51 -35.07 -18.75
N THR A 229 -16.58 -36.37 -19.06
CA THR A 229 -15.39 -37.22 -19.19
C THR A 229 -14.50 -36.80 -20.37
N TYR A 230 -15.10 -36.42 -21.51
CA TYR A 230 -14.36 -35.88 -22.65
C TYR A 230 -13.67 -34.56 -22.31
N GLY A 231 -14.39 -33.59 -21.72
CA GLY A 231 -13.80 -32.30 -21.36
C GLY A 231 -12.63 -32.43 -20.37
N HIS A 232 -12.70 -33.40 -19.46
CA HIS A 232 -11.60 -33.70 -18.55
C HIS A 232 -10.40 -34.34 -19.26
N ALA A 233 -10.64 -35.26 -20.19
CA ALA A 233 -9.59 -35.86 -21.00
C ALA A 233 -8.91 -34.80 -21.88
N GLU A 234 -9.69 -33.92 -22.51
CA GLU A 234 -9.20 -32.80 -23.31
C GLU A 234 -8.30 -31.88 -22.47
N TRP A 235 -8.76 -31.47 -21.28
CA TRP A 235 -7.98 -30.67 -20.34
C TRP A 235 -6.62 -31.30 -20.00
N ARG A 236 -6.61 -32.61 -19.69
CA ARG A 236 -5.37 -33.34 -19.38
C ARG A 236 -4.43 -33.43 -20.59
N THR A 237 -4.96 -33.68 -21.77
CA THR A 237 -4.16 -33.76 -23.01
C THR A 237 -3.56 -32.42 -23.43
N GLY A 238 -4.14 -31.29 -22.97
CA GLY A 238 -3.61 -29.95 -23.21
C GLY A 238 -2.33 -29.60 -22.43
N SER A 239 -1.91 -30.45 -21.48
CA SER A 239 -0.66 -30.24 -20.75
C SER A 239 0.57 -30.41 -21.65
N THR A 240 1.65 -29.66 -21.39
CA THR A 240 2.84 -29.61 -22.26
C THR A 240 3.45 -30.99 -22.51
N LEU A 241 3.55 -31.84 -21.48
CA LEU A 241 4.13 -33.18 -21.61
C LEU A 241 3.20 -34.12 -22.39
N GLN A 242 1.88 -33.98 -22.25
CA GLN A 242 0.93 -34.76 -23.02
C GLN A 242 0.87 -34.33 -24.49
N LEU A 243 1.01 -33.03 -24.79
CA LEU A 243 1.17 -32.55 -26.16
C LEU A 243 2.47 -33.07 -26.79
N GLN A 244 3.58 -33.06 -26.04
CA GLN A 244 4.83 -33.63 -26.51
C GLN A 244 4.69 -35.13 -26.80
N ARG A 245 4.02 -35.87 -25.90
CA ARG A 245 3.69 -37.28 -26.10
C ARG A 245 2.90 -37.50 -27.39
N LEU A 246 1.81 -36.76 -27.59
CA LEU A 246 0.97 -36.85 -28.78
C LEU A 246 1.75 -36.53 -30.07
N ALA A 247 2.67 -35.57 -30.02
CA ALA A 247 3.55 -35.26 -31.16
C ALA A 247 4.50 -36.42 -31.50
N HIS A 248 5.05 -37.10 -30.49
CA HIS A 248 5.91 -38.28 -30.68
C HIS A 248 5.11 -39.50 -31.15
N GLU A 249 3.95 -39.73 -30.55
CA GLU A 249 3.05 -40.83 -30.86
C GLU A 249 2.50 -40.71 -32.30
N SER A 250 2.14 -39.50 -32.75
CA SER A 250 1.72 -39.24 -34.14
C SER A 250 2.85 -39.41 -35.17
N ALA A 251 4.10 -39.23 -34.74
CA ALA A 251 5.28 -39.54 -35.55
C ALA A 251 5.69 -41.04 -35.47
N GLY A 252 4.95 -41.88 -34.74
CA GLY A 252 5.23 -43.31 -34.55
C GLY A 252 6.44 -43.59 -33.67
N LEU A 253 6.68 -42.75 -32.65
CA LEU A 253 7.86 -42.75 -31.77
C LEU A 253 7.50 -42.98 -30.31
N GLY A 254 8.24 -43.89 -29.66
CA GLY A 254 8.12 -44.23 -28.25
C GLY A 254 6.91 -45.09 -27.92
N THR A 255 7.06 -45.95 -26.92
CA THR A 255 5.99 -46.74 -26.33
C THR A 255 5.56 -46.07 -25.03
N TRP A 256 4.42 -45.39 -25.04
CA TRP A 256 4.00 -44.53 -23.94
C TRP A 256 3.09 -45.25 -22.94
N LYS A 257 3.36 -45.05 -21.64
CA LYS A 257 2.52 -45.47 -20.51
C LYS A 257 2.04 -44.23 -19.74
N ARG A 258 1.01 -44.41 -18.90
CA ARG A 258 0.39 -43.33 -18.10
C ARG A 258 -0.14 -42.19 -18.99
N THR A 259 -0.80 -42.58 -20.09
CA THR A 259 -1.31 -41.66 -21.13
C THR A 259 -2.50 -40.82 -20.66
N ASP A 260 -3.10 -41.19 -19.54
CA ASP A 260 -4.21 -40.55 -18.84
C ASP A 260 -3.77 -39.74 -17.61
N GLU A 261 -2.48 -39.73 -17.26
CA GLU A 261 -1.93 -38.98 -16.11
C GLU A 261 -1.27 -37.67 -16.54
N SER A 262 -0.78 -36.85 -15.61
CA SER A 262 -0.08 -35.59 -15.94
C SER A 262 1.32 -35.79 -16.53
N ILE A 263 1.97 -36.92 -16.21
CA ILE A 263 3.36 -37.21 -16.62
C ILE A 263 3.39 -38.55 -17.38
N PRO A 264 3.43 -38.52 -18.73
CA PRO A 264 3.57 -39.73 -19.53
C PRO A 264 5.02 -40.24 -19.47
N VAL A 265 5.19 -41.56 -19.50
CA VAL A 265 6.51 -42.21 -19.37
C VAL A 265 6.73 -43.19 -20.52
N THR A 266 7.90 -43.18 -21.14
CA THR A 266 8.30 -44.14 -22.17
C THR A 266 8.89 -45.42 -21.57
N GLU A 267 8.97 -46.48 -22.37
CA GLU A 267 9.72 -47.67 -21.96
C GLU A 267 11.23 -47.43 -21.99
N TYR A 268 11.94 -48.22 -21.19
CA TYR A 268 13.38 -48.13 -21.12
C TYR A 268 14.00 -48.57 -22.45
N GLY A 269 14.83 -47.71 -23.05
CA GLY A 269 15.48 -47.97 -24.34
C GLY A 269 14.74 -47.42 -25.55
N ASP A 270 13.57 -46.79 -25.36
CA ASP A 270 12.88 -46.10 -26.45
C ASP A 270 13.67 -44.88 -26.94
N SER A 271 13.82 -44.76 -28.26
CA SER A 271 14.40 -43.59 -28.90
C SER A 271 13.32 -42.54 -29.17
N LEU A 272 13.46 -41.39 -28.52
CA LEU A 272 12.60 -40.22 -28.78
C LEU A 272 13.00 -39.51 -30.07
N GLY A 273 12.07 -38.70 -30.58
CA GLY A 273 12.29 -37.93 -31.79
C GLY A 273 13.25 -36.78 -31.56
N ILE A 274 14.06 -36.48 -32.56
CA ILE A 274 14.90 -35.30 -32.59
C ILE A 274 14.42 -34.35 -33.67
N LEU A 275 14.82 -33.09 -33.56
CA LEU A 275 14.38 -32.04 -34.47
C LEU A 275 15.28 -32.03 -35.73
N ASP A 276 14.68 -32.28 -36.90
CA ASP A 276 15.33 -32.05 -38.19
C ASP A 276 15.29 -30.56 -38.51
N THR A 277 16.46 -29.92 -38.49
CA THR A 277 16.66 -28.50 -38.75
C THR A 277 17.15 -28.21 -40.17
N SER A 278 17.18 -29.21 -41.06
CA SER A 278 17.62 -29.07 -42.46
C SER A 278 16.87 -27.98 -43.22
N ARG A 279 15.64 -27.66 -42.80
CA ARG A 279 14.85 -26.52 -43.28
C ARG A 279 14.47 -25.62 -42.10
N PRO A 280 15.18 -24.49 -41.88
CA PRO A 280 14.96 -23.62 -40.72
C PRO A 280 13.51 -23.11 -40.58
N GLY A 281 12.79 -22.93 -41.68
CA GLY A 281 11.38 -22.49 -41.68
C GLY A 281 10.33 -23.59 -41.51
N HIS A 282 10.73 -24.87 -41.44
CA HIS A 282 9.79 -25.99 -41.33
C HIS A 282 10.45 -27.17 -40.57
N ALA A 283 10.79 -26.93 -39.30
CA ALA A 283 11.35 -27.95 -38.44
C ALA A 283 10.32 -29.05 -38.15
N ARG A 284 10.76 -30.31 -38.14
CA ARG A 284 9.90 -31.47 -37.91
C ARG A 284 10.57 -32.48 -36.99
N LEU A 285 9.75 -33.26 -36.31
CA LEU A 285 10.22 -34.36 -35.49
C LEU A 285 10.55 -35.57 -36.38
N VAL A 286 11.75 -36.15 -36.21
CA VAL A 286 12.24 -37.31 -36.97
C VAL A 286 12.87 -38.32 -36.01
N ARG A 287 12.94 -39.59 -36.40
CA ARG A 287 13.66 -40.61 -35.62
C ARG A 287 15.15 -40.27 -35.49
N ALA A 288 15.70 -40.52 -34.30
CA ALA A 288 17.11 -40.27 -33.98
C ALA A 288 18.08 -41.04 -34.89
N ASP A 289 17.71 -42.25 -35.33
CA ASP A 289 18.50 -43.08 -36.24
C ASP A 289 18.73 -42.42 -37.62
N THR A 290 17.75 -41.67 -38.11
CA THR A 290 17.70 -41.13 -39.46
C THR A 290 18.59 -39.89 -39.60
N GLU A 291 18.63 -39.04 -38.59
CA GLU A 291 19.49 -37.85 -38.55
C GLU A 291 20.93 -38.18 -38.11
N MET A 292 21.14 -39.11 -37.17
CA MET A 292 22.50 -39.58 -36.85
C MET A 292 23.19 -40.23 -38.06
N SER A 293 22.45 -41.00 -38.87
CA SER A 293 22.97 -41.57 -40.12
C SER A 293 23.32 -40.49 -41.16
N ARG A 294 22.63 -39.35 -41.16
CA ARG A 294 22.93 -38.20 -42.05
C ARG A 294 24.14 -37.40 -41.60
N MET A 295 24.30 -37.18 -40.28
CA MET A 295 25.50 -36.53 -39.74
C MET A 295 26.77 -37.39 -39.94
N HIS A 296 26.63 -38.72 -39.98
CA HIS A 296 27.72 -39.65 -40.27
C HIS A 296 28.04 -39.83 -41.76
N GLY A 297 27.29 -39.19 -42.66
CA GLY A 297 27.45 -39.32 -44.11
C GLY A 297 28.67 -38.61 -44.73
N ASN A 298 29.66 -38.15 -43.95
CA ASN A 298 30.85 -37.48 -44.48
C ASN A 298 32.16 -37.70 -43.67
N GLY A 299 32.28 -38.80 -42.92
CA GLY A 299 33.56 -39.17 -42.30
C GLY A 299 33.54 -40.56 -41.68
N GLU A 300 34.53 -41.38 -42.04
CA GLU A 300 34.78 -42.71 -41.46
C GLU A 300 34.86 -42.65 -39.92
N ILE A 301 34.24 -43.61 -39.23
CA ILE A 301 34.29 -43.75 -37.76
C ILE A 301 35.31 -44.84 -37.42
N PRO A 302 36.28 -44.60 -36.52
CA PRO A 302 36.93 -45.67 -35.79
C PRO A 302 35.95 -46.24 -34.75
N ASP A 303 35.51 -47.46 -35.02
CA ASP A 303 34.95 -48.46 -34.10
C ASP A 303 33.81 -48.00 -33.17
N ALA A 304 32.57 -48.23 -33.62
CA ALA A 304 31.36 -48.01 -32.86
C ALA A 304 31.27 -48.95 -31.64
N LYS A 305 31.85 -48.53 -30.52
CA LYS A 305 31.58 -49.13 -29.20
C LYS A 305 30.49 -48.35 -28.47
N THR A 306 29.38 -49.07 -28.29
CA THR A 306 28.43 -49.01 -27.16
C THR A 306 27.67 -47.71 -26.92
N GLY A 307 26.33 -47.87 -26.82
CA GLY A 307 25.36 -46.82 -26.56
C GLY A 307 25.78 -45.84 -25.48
N VAL A 308 25.43 -44.58 -25.73
CA VAL A 308 25.59 -43.47 -24.80
C VAL A 308 24.87 -43.84 -23.50
N LYS A 309 25.63 -44.34 -22.52
CA LYS A 309 25.19 -44.42 -21.13
C LYS A 309 25.02 -43.00 -20.65
N TYR A 310 23.77 -42.57 -20.49
CA TYR A 310 23.49 -41.42 -19.64
C TYR A 310 24.00 -41.76 -18.23
N LEU A 311 25.10 -41.11 -17.84
CA LEU A 311 25.59 -41.16 -16.47
C LEU A 311 24.52 -40.53 -15.58
N ARG A 312 24.00 -41.35 -14.65
CA ARG A 312 23.15 -40.88 -13.56
C ARG A 312 23.92 -39.81 -12.80
N LEU A 313 23.49 -38.55 -12.89
CA LEU A 313 23.98 -37.51 -12.00
C LEU A 313 23.67 -37.95 -10.56
N SER A 314 24.74 -38.08 -9.77
CA SER A 314 24.70 -38.37 -8.34
C SER A 314 23.87 -37.30 -7.64
N SER A 315 22.88 -37.72 -6.84
CA SER A 315 21.88 -36.89 -6.17
C SER A 315 22.43 -36.04 -5.00
N ASN A 316 23.68 -35.58 -5.06
CA ASN A 316 24.36 -34.95 -3.94
C ASN A 316 24.90 -33.54 -4.22
N GLU A 317 24.29 -32.80 -5.14
CA GLU A 317 24.43 -31.34 -5.18
C GLU A 317 23.04 -30.70 -5.26
N GLN A 318 22.41 -30.59 -4.09
CA GLN A 318 21.37 -29.61 -3.83
C GLN A 318 22.05 -28.33 -3.36
N ILE A 319 21.94 -27.27 -4.17
CA ILE A 319 21.84 -25.88 -3.69
C ILE A 319 20.36 -25.52 -3.76
#